data_AF-A0A7X8WV63-F1
#
_entry.id   AF-A0A7X8WV63-F1
#
_cell.length_a   1.000
_cell.length_b   1.000
_cell.length_c   1.000
_cell.angle_alpha   90.00
_cell.angle_beta   90.00
_cell.angle_gamma   90.00
#
_symmetry.space_group_name_H-M   'P 1'
#
loop_
_entity.id
_entity.type
_entity.pdbx_description
1 polymer ?
#
loop_
_entity_poly.entity_id
_entity_poly.type
_entity_poly.pdbx_seq_one_letter_code
_entity_poly.pdbx_strand_id
1 'polypeptide(L)'
;FMKKVLFVATVVKIHIAVFQIPYLKIFKEMGWTTAVAASNDYENPDDCVIPHCDVYYDIPFERNPFKPRNIKAYKELKKIIDEGEYDVIHCHTPVGAMLTRLAAGSARKKGTKIFYTAHGFHFYKGAPLIYWLLFYPLERLMARKTDVLITINKEDYARAKNFKAGKVVYVPGVGVDLKKFSKRIGDRDNKRAELGLNADDFVLLSVGKLSARNNHAVVLDALGELKAAGKLSGIHYVLCGYGDLDAKLKDKAQTLGISDHVHFLGHRNDVSEICNAADLFVSTSLQEDLPIALIEAMAGGLPVICSEVIDSKNLIESGVNGEIIDNTTSGVADAVIKLKDNDFLRKKYAQSAGQTIKHFDLSSMEAEMRDIYTDEPAKTSLEENNFSALLCAIQCQKLKKEFGIPLDATVLLSVGEINKNKNHKVVIQALPELKNCWYVLCGRGPLRDELREMAKSLGVSDRFVMAGYRKDVVNFYTMADVFVFPSYREGLPVALMEAMAVGLPCIAARNRGTVDLLVNSEMLFEAGDVKALTELLQKTTYEDFVIEIENNRQHIQQFDIKNTLAMMRDLYEEVIGQCFYQG
;
A
#
# COMPACT_ATOMS: atom_id res chain seq x y z
N PHE A 1 -24.07 -4.30 34.81
CA PHE A 1 -24.79 -4.51 33.54
C PHE A 1 -23.77 -4.72 32.45
N MET A 2 -23.82 -5.86 31.76
CA MET A 2 -22.92 -6.16 30.64
C MET A 2 -23.44 -5.42 29.41
N LYS A 3 -22.58 -4.65 28.74
CA LYS A 3 -22.95 -3.89 27.53
C LYS A 3 -23.23 -4.85 26.37
N LYS A 4 -24.12 -4.46 25.46
CA LYS A 4 -24.55 -5.29 24.32
C LYS A 4 -24.38 -4.57 22.99
N VAL A 5 -23.90 -5.30 21.99
CA VAL A 5 -23.81 -4.84 20.60
C VAL A 5 -24.60 -5.76 19.67
N LEU A 6 -25.30 -5.18 18.70
CA LEU A 6 -25.97 -5.90 17.62
C LEU A 6 -25.36 -5.51 16.27
N PHE A 7 -24.81 -6.51 15.55
CA PHE A 7 -24.41 -6.37 14.15
C PHE A 7 -25.55 -6.77 13.22
N VAL A 8 -25.84 -5.96 12.20
CA VAL A 8 -26.92 -6.25 11.24
C VAL A 8 -26.41 -6.17 9.81
N ALA A 9 -26.60 -7.23 9.03
CA ALA A 9 -26.31 -7.27 7.59
C ALA A 9 -27.34 -8.14 6.86
N THR A 10 -27.39 -8.09 5.54
CA THR A 10 -28.34 -8.94 4.79
C THR A 10 -28.01 -10.43 4.87
N VAL A 11 -26.73 -10.83 4.90
CA VAL A 11 -26.29 -12.23 4.78
C VAL A 11 -25.05 -12.55 5.63
N VAL A 12 -24.85 -13.82 5.99
CA VAL A 12 -23.73 -14.26 6.84
C VAL A 12 -22.48 -14.60 6.03
N LYS A 13 -22.51 -15.61 5.16
CA LYS A 13 -21.37 -16.18 4.40
C LYS A 13 -20.63 -15.13 3.60
N ILE A 14 -21.36 -14.30 2.85
CA ILE A 14 -20.76 -13.33 1.93
C ILE A 14 -20.38 -12.01 2.63
N HIS A 15 -20.89 -11.74 3.83
CA HIS A 15 -20.68 -10.44 4.49
C HIS A 15 -20.18 -10.51 5.93
N ILE A 16 -20.96 -11.07 6.87
CA ILE A 16 -20.56 -11.16 8.28
C ILE A 16 -19.24 -11.93 8.43
N ALA A 17 -19.17 -13.11 7.82
CA ALA A 17 -18.01 -14.00 7.92
C ALA A 17 -16.74 -13.40 7.29
N VAL A 18 -16.90 -12.58 6.24
CA VAL A 18 -15.77 -11.96 5.51
C VAL A 18 -15.28 -10.70 6.21
N PHE A 19 -16.18 -9.85 6.71
CA PHE A 19 -15.82 -8.47 7.09
C PHE A 19 -16.03 -8.12 8.56
N GLN A 20 -16.88 -8.85 9.29
CA GLN A 20 -17.35 -8.41 10.62
C GLN A 20 -16.76 -9.21 11.79
N ILE A 21 -16.12 -10.36 11.52
CA ILE A 21 -15.49 -11.19 12.55
C ILE A 21 -14.46 -10.43 13.41
N PRO A 22 -13.56 -9.59 12.83
CA PRO A 22 -12.61 -8.82 13.64
C PRO A 22 -13.30 -7.84 14.61
N TYR A 23 -14.40 -7.21 14.19
CA TYR A 23 -15.12 -6.27 15.06
C TYR A 23 -15.91 -6.98 16.16
N LEU A 24 -16.50 -8.14 15.88
CA LEU A 24 -17.11 -8.99 16.91
C LEU A 24 -16.08 -9.40 17.97
N LYS A 25 -14.86 -9.75 17.54
CA LYS A 25 -13.73 -10.03 18.43
C LYS A 25 -13.36 -8.82 19.31
N ILE A 26 -13.26 -7.61 18.74
CA ILE A 26 -13.01 -6.36 19.50
C ILE A 26 -14.02 -6.19 20.63
N PHE A 27 -15.33 -6.28 20.33
CA PHE A 27 -16.37 -6.14 21.33
C PHE A 27 -16.31 -7.23 22.40
N LYS A 28 -16.00 -8.47 22.00
CA LYS A 28 -15.87 -9.59 22.93
C LYS A 28 -14.70 -9.38 23.90
N GLU A 29 -13.56 -8.90 23.40
CA GLU A 29 -12.38 -8.57 24.22
C GLU A 29 -12.63 -7.37 25.14
N MET A 30 -13.51 -6.44 24.74
CA MET A 30 -13.99 -5.36 25.62
C MET A 30 -15.00 -5.84 26.68
N GLY A 31 -15.37 -7.13 26.68
CA GLY A 31 -16.32 -7.71 27.64
C GLY A 31 -17.80 -7.48 27.31
N TRP A 32 -18.14 -7.21 26.05
CA TRP A 32 -19.52 -7.01 25.61
C TRP A 32 -20.18 -8.34 25.21
N THR A 33 -21.51 -8.41 25.34
CA THR A 33 -22.32 -9.44 24.69
C THR A 33 -22.52 -9.07 23.23
N THR A 34 -22.26 -10.00 22.33
CA THR A 34 -22.34 -9.78 20.88
C THR A 34 -23.54 -10.50 20.28
N ALA A 35 -24.27 -9.83 19.40
CA ALA A 35 -25.35 -10.42 18.65
C ALA A 35 -25.23 -10.10 17.15
N VAL A 36 -25.74 -11.00 16.30
CA VAL A 36 -25.81 -10.82 14.85
C VAL A 36 -27.23 -11.06 14.36
N ALA A 37 -27.73 -10.18 13.49
CA ALA A 37 -28.96 -10.36 12.75
C ALA A 37 -28.68 -10.34 11.23
N ALA A 38 -28.82 -11.49 10.58
CA ALA A 38 -28.57 -11.66 9.14
C ALA A 38 -29.21 -12.94 8.60
N SER A 39 -29.47 -13.01 7.28
CA SER A 39 -29.97 -14.24 6.66
C SER A 39 -28.87 -15.28 6.53
N ASN A 40 -29.15 -16.53 6.89
CA ASN A 40 -28.25 -17.65 6.60
C ASN A 40 -28.24 -17.94 5.10
N ASP A 41 -27.08 -17.76 4.44
CA ASP A 41 -26.86 -17.99 3.01
C ASP A 41 -25.86 -19.13 2.72
N TYR A 42 -25.64 -20.02 3.70
CA TYR A 42 -24.93 -21.29 3.49
C TYR A 42 -25.84 -22.31 2.79
N GLU A 43 -25.23 -23.19 1.99
CA GLU A 43 -25.94 -24.29 1.32
C GLU A 43 -26.48 -25.29 2.34
N ASN A 44 -25.66 -25.60 3.36
CA ASN A 44 -26.06 -26.34 4.54
C ASN A 44 -26.21 -25.37 5.73
N PRO A 45 -27.41 -25.20 6.30
CA PRO A 45 -27.63 -24.27 7.40
C PRO A 45 -26.73 -24.48 8.62
N ASP A 46 -26.33 -25.72 8.89
CA ASP A 46 -25.48 -26.10 10.03
C ASP A 46 -24.03 -25.61 9.90
N ASP A 47 -23.60 -25.23 8.68
CA ASP A 47 -22.26 -24.67 8.43
C ASP A 47 -22.16 -23.20 8.89
N CYS A 48 -23.29 -22.59 9.26
CA CYS A 48 -23.35 -21.19 9.69
C CYS A 48 -22.85 -21.03 11.12
N VAL A 49 -21.53 -20.96 11.26
CA VAL A 49 -20.84 -20.66 12.51
C VAL A 49 -20.30 -19.23 12.44
N ILE A 50 -20.68 -18.40 13.41
CA ILE A 50 -20.22 -17.01 13.51
C ILE A 50 -19.30 -16.88 14.74
N PRO A 51 -17.97 -16.88 14.55
CA PRO A 51 -17.02 -16.67 15.66
C PRO A 51 -17.32 -15.39 16.44
N HIS A 52 -17.12 -15.44 17.75
CA HIS A 52 -17.34 -14.31 18.66
C HIS A 52 -18.76 -13.74 18.69
N CYS A 53 -19.77 -14.51 18.25
CA CYS A 53 -21.19 -14.16 18.34
C CYS A 53 -21.86 -14.96 19.47
N ASP A 54 -22.46 -14.28 20.45
CA ASP A 54 -23.20 -14.94 21.54
C ASP A 54 -24.64 -15.30 21.13
N VAL A 55 -25.28 -14.46 20.30
CA VAL A 55 -26.67 -14.64 19.87
C VAL A 55 -26.81 -14.36 18.38
N TYR A 56 -27.25 -15.36 17.63
CA TYR A 56 -27.55 -15.23 16.21
C TYR A 56 -29.07 -15.22 15.96
N TYR A 57 -29.53 -14.22 15.20
CA TYR A 57 -30.90 -14.10 14.71
C TYR A 57 -30.93 -14.28 13.19
N ASP A 58 -31.51 -15.38 12.72
CA ASP A 58 -31.75 -15.61 11.30
C ASP A 58 -32.96 -14.80 10.85
N ILE A 59 -32.70 -13.67 10.17
CA ILE A 59 -33.72 -12.76 9.68
C ILE A 59 -33.78 -12.86 8.15
N PRO A 60 -34.97 -13.02 7.53
CA PRO A 60 -35.12 -13.25 6.10
C PRO A 60 -34.98 -11.95 5.29
N PHE A 61 -33.82 -11.30 5.38
CA PHE A 61 -33.49 -10.13 4.58
C PHE A 61 -33.37 -10.51 3.10
N GLU A 62 -33.86 -9.63 2.22
CA GLU A 62 -33.63 -9.72 0.78
C GLU A 62 -32.84 -8.52 0.28
N ARG A 63 -31.88 -8.77 -0.62
CA ARG A 63 -31.02 -7.72 -1.22
C ARG A 63 -31.80 -6.67 -2.00
N ASN A 64 -32.95 -7.05 -2.58
CA ASN A 64 -33.81 -6.11 -3.29
C ASN A 64 -34.78 -5.44 -2.29
N PRO A 65 -34.72 -4.10 -2.11
CA PRO A 65 -35.51 -3.39 -1.10
C PRO A 65 -37.03 -3.51 -1.32
N PHE A 66 -37.48 -3.76 -2.55
CA PHE A 66 -38.90 -3.81 -2.90
C PHE A 66 -39.56 -5.17 -2.63
N LYS A 67 -38.83 -6.15 -2.09
CA LYS A 67 -39.35 -7.49 -1.83
C LYS A 67 -40.23 -7.52 -0.58
N PRO A 68 -41.44 -8.11 -0.62
CA PRO A 68 -42.35 -8.15 0.53
C PRO A 68 -41.77 -8.81 1.78
N ARG A 69 -40.82 -9.75 1.63
CA ARG A 69 -40.14 -10.39 2.78
C ARG A 69 -39.39 -9.40 3.66
N ASN A 70 -38.93 -8.27 3.11
CA ASN A 70 -38.30 -7.21 3.90
C ASN A 70 -39.26 -6.54 4.91
N ILE A 71 -40.58 -6.64 4.71
CA ILE A 71 -41.57 -6.20 5.71
C ILE A 71 -41.55 -7.13 6.93
N LYS A 72 -41.45 -8.45 6.69
CA LYS A 72 -41.28 -9.45 7.75
C LYS A 72 -39.95 -9.23 8.48
N ALA A 73 -38.87 -9.07 7.72
CA ALA A 73 -37.54 -8.78 8.26
C ALA A 73 -37.54 -7.52 9.14
N TYR A 74 -38.21 -6.44 8.70
CA TYR A 74 -38.35 -5.22 9.50
C TYR A 74 -39.07 -5.45 10.84
N LYS A 75 -40.18 -6.20 10.83
CA LYS A 75 -40.97 -6.47 12.05
C LYS A 75 -40.16 -7.30 13.06
N GLU A 76 -39.48 -8.34 12.59
CA GLU A 76 -38.62 -9.19 13.43
C GLU A 76 -37.43 -8.40 13.98
N LEU A 77 -36.73 -7.66 13.13
CA LEU A 77 -35.62 -6.81 13.52
C LEU A 77 -36.05 -5.75 14.55
N LYS A 78 -37.22 -5.12 14.35
CA LYS A 78 -37.76 -4.14 15.29
C LYS A 78 -38.01 -4.75 16.66
N LYS A 79 -38.60 -5.95 16.72
CA LYS A 79 -38.83 -6.67 17.98
C LYS A 79 -37.50 -6.93 18.70
N ILE A 80 -36.50 -7.47 17.97
CA ILE A 80 -35.17 -7.76 18.50
C ILE A 80 -34.51 -6.48 19.07
N ILE A 81 -34.59 -5.36 18.34
CA ILE A 81 -34.01 -4.09 18.77
C ILE A 81 -34.72 -3.51 19.99
N ASP A 82 -36.06 -3.55 20.03
CA ASP A 82 -36.84 -2.97 21.11
C ASP A 82 -36.72 -3.77 22.42
N GLU A 83 -36.58 -5.10 22.34
CA GLU A 83 -36.47 -6.03 23.49
C GLU A 83 -35.02 -6.30 23.93
N GLY A 84 -34.05 -6.16 23.03
CA GLY A 84 -32.66 -6.59 23.27
C GLY A 84 -31.84 -5.65 24.16
N GLU A 85 -32.28 -4.40 24.36
CA GLU A 85 -31.57 -3.36 25.13
C GLU A 85 -30.10 -3.18 24.71
N TYR A 86 -29.88 -3.01 23.41
CA TYR A 86 -28.53 -2.82 22.86
C TYR A 86 -28.00 -1.41 23.14
N ASP A 87 -26.74 -1.32 23.56
CA ASP A 87 -26.02 -0.04 23.70
C ASP A 87 -25.58 0.48 22.32
N VAL A 88 -25.14 -0.44 21.45
CA VAL A 88 -24.67 -0.16 20.09
C VAL A 88 -25.36 -1.07 19.10
N ILE A 89 -25.81 -0.51 17.97
CA ILE A 89 -26.21 -1.29 16.79
C ILE A 89 -25.35 -0.84 15.62
N HIS A 90 -24.54 -1.77 15.09
CA HIS A 90 -23.70 -1.55 13.93
C HIS A 90 -24.32 -2.25 12.71
N CYS A 91 -24.85 -1.45 11.79
CA CYS A 91 -25.50 -1.96 10.59
C CYS A 91 -24.60 -1.84 9.37
N HIS A 92 -24.81 -2.76 8.43
CA HIS A 92 -24.10 -2.89 7.17
C HIS A 92 -25.08 -3.29 6.08
N THR A 93 -24.61 -3.25 4.84
CA THR A 93 -25.36 -3.53 3.60
C THR A 93 -26.56 -2.58 3.41
N PRO A 94 -26.82 -2.05 2.21
CA PRO A 94 -27.80 -0.95 2.07
C PRO A 94 -29.22 -1.26 2.57
N VAL A 95 -29.74 -2.47 2.32
CA VAL A 95 -31.07 -2.87 2.83
C VAL A 95 -31.05 -3.12 4.33
N GLY A 96 -30.08 -3.89 4.84
CA GLY A 96 -29.94 -4.16 6.28
C GLY A 96 -29.81 -2.87 7.09
N ALA A 97 -28.95 -1.96 6.62
CA ALA A 97 -28.74 -0.64 7.22
C ALA A 97 -29.99 0.25 7.17
N MET A 98 -30.72 0.28 6.05
CA MET A 98 -31.98 1.03 5.97
C MET A 98 -33.00 0.51 6.99
N LEU A 99 -33.26 -0.80 7.01
CA LEU A 99 -34.25 -1.39 7.90
C LEU A 99 -33.89 -1.21 9.37
N THR A 100 -32.60 -1.35 9.71
CA THR A 100 -32.09 -1.13 11.07
C THR A 100 -32.31 0.31 11.52
N ARG A 101 -31.91 1.30 10.71
CA ARG A 101 -32.05 2.73 11.02
C ARG A 101 -33.52 3.14 11.17
N LEU A 102 -34.42 2.52 10.41
CA LEU A 102 -35.87 2.70 10.57
C LEU A 102 -36.38 2.08 11.88
N ALA A 103 -36.01 0.84 12.17
CA ALA A 103 -36.48 0.07 13.33
C ALA A 103 -35.99 0.65 14.67
N ALA A 104 -34.77 1.18 14.72
CA ALA A 104 -34.11 1.65 15.93
C ALA A 104 -34.64 2.99 16.49
N GLY A 105 -35.70 3.57 15.92
CA GLY A 105 -36.22 4.88 16.32
C GLY A 105 -36.53 5.01 17.82
N SER A 106 -37.07 3.96 18.45
CA SER A 106 -37.37 3.95 19.89
C SER A 106 -36.12 3.67 20.73
N ALA A 107 -35.29 2.70 20.34
CA ALA A 107 -34.04 2.36 21.02
C ALA A 107 -33.09 3.55 21.10
N ARG A 108 -32.96 4.34 20.02
CA ARG A 108 -32.15 5.57 20.01
C ARG A 108 -32.59 6.59 21.06
N LYS A 109 -33.89 6.74 21.29
CA LYS A 109 -34.40 7.64 22.35
C LYS A 109 -34.04 7.17 23.75
N LYS A 110 -33.77 5.86 23.92
CA LYS A 110 -33.30 5.26 25.18
C LYS A 110 -31.77 5.28 25.32
N GLY A 111 -31.04 5.80 24.32
CA GLY A 111 -29.58 5.94 24.38
C GLY A 111 -28.78 5.04 23.44
N THR A 112 -29.42 4.09 22.73
CA THR A 112 -28.72 3.22 21.77
C THR A 112 -28.06 4.03 20.65
N LYS A 113 -26.77 3.78 20.40
CA LYS A 113 -25.99 4.40 19.33
C LYS A 113 -26.06 3.58 18.05
N ILE A 114 -26.28 4.25 16.92
CA ILE A 114 -26.33 3.61 15.60
C ILE A 114 -25.09 3.92 14.78
N PHE A 115 -24.34 2.86 14.46
CA PHE A 115 -23.21 2.88 13.57
C PHE A 115 -23.64 2.32 12.21
N TYR A 116 -23.17 2.92 11.13
CA TYR A 116 -23.35 2.39 9.78
C TYR A 116 -22.03 2.43 9.02
N THR A 117 -21.54 1.27 8.57
CA THR A 117 -20.43 1.21 7.60
C THR A 117 -20.98 1.04 6.19
N ALA A 118 -20.77 2.07 5.36
CA ALA A 118 -21.05 2.04 3.94
C ALA A 118 -19.88 1.40 3.19
N HIS A 119 -20.12 0.22 2.63
CA HIS A 119 -19.16 -0.57 1.84
C HIS A 119 -19.16 -0.18 0.34
N GLY A 120 -19.43 1.09 0.03
CA GLY A 120 -19.72 1.55 -1.32
C GLY A 120 -21.16 2.06 -1.46
N PHE A 121 -21.34 3.32 -1.82
CA PHE A 121 -22.65 3.82 -2.21
C PHE A 121 -23.02 3.36 -3.63
N HIS A 122 -24.28 2.96 -3.83
CA HIS A 122 -24.80 2.66 -5.17
C HIS A 122 -24.81 3.88 -6.12
N PHE A 123 -24.63 5.08 -5.57
CA PHE A 123 -24.49 6.33 -6.31
C PHE A 123 -23.02 6.74 -6.25
N TYR A 124 -22.31 6.59 -7.35
CA TYR A 124 -20.89 6.97 -7.53
C TYR A 124 -20.70 7.65 -8.88
N LYS A 125 -19.53 8.23 -9.13
CA LYS A 125 -19.21 8.87 -10.41
C LYS A 125 -19.25 7.84 -11.54
N GLY A 126 -20.17 8.01 -12.49
CA GLY A 126 -20.40 7.05 -13.58
C GLY A 126 -21.52 6.02 -13.30
N ALA A 127 -22.11 6.02 -12.10
CA ALA A 127 -23.28 5.20 -11.81
C ALA A 127 -24.51 5.65 -12.64
N PRO A 128 -25.40 4.73 -13.05
CA PRO A 128 -26.65 5.08 -13.73
C PRO A 128 -27.48 6.10 -12.93
N LEU A 129 -28.10 7.06 -13.61
CA LEU A 129 -28.91 8.12 -12.98
C LEU A 129 -30.04 7.58 -12.10
N ILE A 130 -30.60 6.41 -12.46
CA ILE A 130 -31.63 5.76 -11.65
C ILE A 130 -31.12 5.39 -10.24
N TYR A 131 -29.85 5.00 -10.08
CA TYR A 131 -29.29 4.69 -8.77
C TYR A 131 -29.09 5.95 -7.92
N TRP A 132 -28.72 7.06 -8.55
CA TRP A 132 -28.69 8.36 -7.88
C TRP A 132 -30.08 8.75 -7.38
N LEU A 133 -31.12 8.62 -8.20
CA LEU A 133 -32.49 8.99 -7.80
C LEU A 133 -33.04 8.10 -6.67
N LEU A 134 -32.71 6.80 -6.67
CA LEU A 134 -33.24 5.85 -5.69
C LEU A 134 -32.46 5.87 -4.37
N PHE A 135 -31.13 5.80 -4.41
CA PHE A 135 -30.32 5.55 -3.21
C PHE A 135 -29.81 6.82 -2.53
N TYR A 136 -29.50 7.89 -3.27
CA TYR A 136 -28.95 9.11 -2.67
C TYR A 136 -29.92 9.83 -1.71
N PRO A 137 -31.21 10.09 -2.08
CA PRO A 137 -32.15 10.73 -1.17
C PRO A 137 -32.41 9.89 0.08
N LEU A 138 -32.48 8.56 -0.11
CA LEU A 138 -32.70 7.60 0.96
C LEU A 138 -31.54 7.62 1.96
N GLU A 139 -30.30 7.51 1.50
CA GLU A 139 -29.13 7.56 2.39
C GLU A 139 -29.02 8.91 3.10
N ARG A 140 -29.27 10.02 2.39
CA ARG A 140 -29.27 11.36 3.00
C ARG A 140 -30.36 11.53 4.07
N LEU A 141 -31.49 10.85 3.91
CA LEU A 141 -32.55 10.83 4.92
C LEU A 141 -32.13 9.97 6.13
N MET A 142 -31.63 8.76 5.87
CA MET A 142 -31.22 7.81 6.91
C MET A 142 -30.00 8.26 7.71
N ALA A 143 -29.14 9.10 7.14
CA ALA A 143 -28.02 9.70 7.85
C ALA A 143 -28.47 10.46 9.13
N ARG A 144 -29.65 11.08 9.14
CA ARG A 144 -30.21 11.74 10.35
C ARG A 144 -30.50 10.79 11.51
N LYS A 145 -30.57 9.49 11.22
CA LYS A 145 -30.79 8.39 12.19
C LYS A 145 -29.50 7.60 12.45
N THR A 146 -28.35 8.14 12.03
CA THR A 146 -27.03 7.51 12.14
C THR A 146 -26.16 8.37 13.04
N ASP A 147 -25.68 7.80 14.14
CA ASP A 147 -24.82 8.50 15.09
C ASP A 147 -23.38 8.54 14.57
N VAL A 148 -22.88 7.43 13.99
CA VAL A 148 -21.58 7.35 13.32
C VAL A 148 -21.72 6.70 11.95
N LEU A 149 -21.34 7.43 10.90
CA LEU A 149 -21.30 6.96 9.51
C LEU A 149 -19.84 6.71 9.10
N ILE A 150 -19.50 5.45 8.90
CA ILE A 150 -18.17 5.00 8.47
C ILE A 150 -18.20 4.75 6.96
N THR A 151 -17.23 5.27 6.23
CA THR A 151 -17.06 5.04 4.78
C THR A 151 -15.70 4.44 4.51
N ILE A 152 -15.63 3.47 3.59
CA ILE A 152 -14.39 2.73 3.30
C ILE A 152 -13.55 3.31 2.16
N ASN A 153 -14.11 4.23 1.38
CA ASN A 153 -13.41 4.90 0.27
C ASN A 153 -13.57 6.43 0.37
N LYS A 154 -12.67 7.15 -0.31
CA LYS A 154 -12.58 8.62 -0.24
C LYS A 154 -13.73 9.33 -0.96
N GLU A 155 -14.28 8.75 -2.03
CA GLU A 155 -15.40 9.34 -2.78
C GLU A 155 -16.66 9.39 -1.91
N ASP A 156 -16.98 8.27 -1.29
CA ASP A 156 -18.11 8.14 -0.38
C ASP A 156 -17.90 8.99 0.86
N TYR A 157 -16.68 9.05 1.41
CA TYR A 157 -16.36 9.95 2.52
C TYR A 157 -16.62 11.41 2.15
N ALA A 158 -16.09 11.87 1.01
CA ALA A 158 -16.28 13.23 0.52
C ALA A 158 -17.77 13.58 0.38
N ARG A 159 -18.59 12.61 -0.02
CA ARG A 159 -20.04 12.75 -0.18
C ARG A 159 -20.78 12.73 1.15
N ALA A 160 -20.44 11.77 2.02
CA ALA A 160 -21.03 11.56 3.32
C ALA A 160 -20.84 12.75 4.26
N LYS A 161 -19.75 13.53 4.10
CA LYS A 161 -19.56 14.81 4.81
C LYS A 161 -20.71 15.81 4.60
N ASN A 162 -21.45 15.71 3.49
CA ASN A 162 -22.62 16.56 3.23
C ASN A 162 -23.93 15.98 3.79
N PHE A 163 -23.88 14.81 4.43
CA PHE A 163 -25.02 14.18 5.07
C PHE A 163 -25.14 14.61 6.54
N LYS A 164 -26.35 14.55 7.07
CA LYS A 164 -26.65 14.95 8.46
C LYS A 164 -26.49 13.78 9.44
N ALA A 165 -25.37 13.06 9.36
CA ALA A 165 -24.99 12.08 10.39
C ALA A 165 -24.36 12.78 11.60
N GLY A 166 -24.33 12.13 12.77
CA GLY A 166 -23.69 12.70 13.96
C GLY A 166 -22.18 12.90 13.76
N LYS A 167 -21.49 11.83 13.38
CA LYS A 167 -20.07 11.80 13.00
C LYS A 167 -19.91 11.07 11.68
N VAL A 168 -19.00 11.54 10.81
CA VAL A 168 -18.62 10.84 9.58
C VAL A 168 -17.13 10.50 9.69
N VAL A 169 -16.77 9.24 9.49
CA VAL A 169 -15.40 8.75 9.63
C VAL A 169 -14.99 8.00 8.37
N TYR A 170 -13.76 8.25 7.91
CA TYR A 170 -13.14 7.48 6.85
C TYR A 170 -12.25 6.43 7.48
N VAL A 171 -12.48 5.16 7.12
CA VAL A 171 -11.70 4.01 7.61
C VAL A 171 -11.23 3.25 6.36
N PRO A 172 -9.93 3.23 6.03
CA PRO A 172 -9.44 2.78 4.73
C PRO A 172 -9.53 1.25 4.56
N GLY A 173 -10.69 0.76 4.12
CA GLY A 173 -10.93 -0.65 3.83
C GLY A 173 -11.45 -1.48 5.01
N VAL A 174 -11.24 -2.80 4.97
CA VAL A 174 -11.73 -3.78 5.98
C VAL A 174 -10.60 -4.45 6.76
N GLY A 175 -9.35 -4.10 6.46
CA GLY A 175 -8.15 -4.68 7.04
C GLY A 175 -7.78 -6.01 6.37
N VAL A 176 -6.51 -6.19 6.07
CA VAL A 176 -5.96 -7.47 5.59
C VAL A 176 -4.92 -7.94 6.61
N ASP A 177 -4.93 -9.23 6.93
CA ASP A 177 -3.89 -9.82 7.77
C ASP A 177 -2.60 -9.95 6.94
N LEU A 178 -1.79 -8.88 6.91
CA LEU A 178 -0.60 -8.82 6.07
C LEU A 178 0.45 -9.85 6.48
N LYS A 179 0.44 -10.29 7.75
CA LYS A 179 1.37 -11.31 8.25
C LYS A 179 1.20 -12.63 7.50
N LYS A 180 -0.03 -12.99 7.11
CA LYS A 180 -0.29 -14.19 6.29
C LYS A 180 0.43 -14.12 4.95
N PHE A 181 0.54 -12.93 4.37
CA PHE A 181 1.12 -12.72 3.05
C PHE A 181 2.60 -12.37 3.08
N SER A 182 3.24 -12.29 4.25
CA SER A 182 4.68 -11.99 4.32
C SER A 182 5.51 -13.01 3.53
N LYS A 183 6.52 -12.51 2.80
CA LYS A 183 7.35 -13.30 1.90
C LYS A 183 8.03 -14.44 2.66
N ARG A 184 7.73 -15.69 2.31
CA ARG A 184 8.35 -16.87 2.93
C ARG A 184 9.59 -17.28 2.13
N ILE A 185 10.73 -17.37 2.81
CA ILE A 185 12.01 -17.79 2.21
C ILE A 185 11.97 -19.29 1.95
N GLY A 186 12.28 -19.73 0.71
CA GLY A 186 12.51 -21.13 0.37
C GLY A 186 11.34 -21.94 -0.20
N ASP A 187 10.14 -21.36 -0.35
CA ASP A 187 8.93 -22.09 -0.78
C ASP A 187 8.50 -21.83 -2.24
N ARG A 188 9.14 -20.84 -2.89
CA ARG A 188 8.80 -20.40 -4.25
C ARG A 188 8.90 -21.53 -5.27
N ASP A 189 10.05 -22.20 -5.32
CA ASP A 189 10.34 -23.17 -6.39
C ASP A 189 9.52 -24.46 -6.21
N ASN A 190 9.25 -24.85 -4.96
CA ASN A 190 8.35 -25.96 -4.65
C ASN A 190 6.92 -25.66 -5.12
N LYS A 191 6.40 -24.46 -4.80
CA LYS A 191 5.06 -24.06 -5.23
C LYS A 191 4.98 -23.94 -6.76
N ARG A 192 6.04 -23.47 -7.43
CA ARG A 192 6.10 -23.46 -8.90
C ARG A 192 6.05 -24.86 -9.48
N ALA A 193 6.82 -25.80 -8.94
CA ALA A 193 6.78 -27.19 -9.37
C ALA A 193 5.39 -27.82 -9.17
N GLU A 194 4.70 -27.54 -8.05
CA GLU A 194 3.31 -27.96 -7.81
C GLU A 194 2.35 -27.43 -8.90
N LEU A 195 2.56 -26.19 -9.34
CA LEU A 195 1.76 -25.52 -10.36
C LEU A 195 2.17 -25.87 -11.81
N GLY A 196 3.20 -26.71 -11.99
CA GLY A 196 3.72 -27.07 -13.33
C GLY A 196 4.52 -25.95 -14.00
N LEU A 197 5.14 -25.08 -13.22
CA LEU A 197 5.96 -23.94 -13.66
C LEU A 197 7.45 -24.21 -13.41
N ASN A 198 8.31 -23.68 -14.26
CA ASN A 198 9.77 -23.73 -14.10
C ASN A 198 10.27 -22.62 -13.16
N ALA A 199 11.47 -22.83 -12.61
CA ALA A 199 12.11 -21.86 -11.70
C ALA A 199 12.38 -20.49 -12.35
N ASP A 200 12.68 -20.50 -13.66
CA ASP A 200 13.05 -19.31 -14.44
C ASP A 200 11.87 -18.64 -15.17
N ASP A 201 10.66 -19.21 -15.07
CA ASP A 201 9.47 -18.63 -15.70
C ASP A 201 9.11 -17.28 -15.06
N PHE A 202 8.58 -16.36 -15.86
CA PHE A 202 7.99 -15.11 -15.43
C PHE A 202 6.48 -15.27 -15.24
N VAL A 203 6.03 -15.26 -13.99
CA VAL A 203 4.69 -15.68 -13.60
C VAL A 203 3.82 -14.47 -13.26
N LEU A 204 2.80 -14.25 -14.07
CA LEU A 204 1.72 -13.29 -13.86
C LEU A 204 0.64 -13.92 -12.98
N LEU A 205 0.13 -13.19 -11.99
CA LEU A 205 -0.95 -13.66 -11.11
C LEU A 205 -2.15 -12.70 -11.15
N SER A 206 -3.34 -13.26 -11.28
CA SER A 206 -4.59 -12.58 -10.95
C SER A 206 -5.44 -13.46 -10.02
N VAL A 207 -6.03 -12.83 -9.00
CA VAL A 207 -6.94 -13.47 -8.05
C VAL A 207 -8.27 -12.73 -8.08
N GLY A 208 -9.37 -13.43 -8.35
CA GLY A 208 -10.69 -12.81 -8.40
C GLY A 208 -11.74 -13.60 -9.18
N LYS A 209 -12.96 -13.04 -9.25
CA LYS A 209 -14.07 -13.66 -9.98
C LYS A 209 -13.80 -13.61 -11.49
N LEU A 210 -13.99 -14.72 -12.19
CA LEU A 210 -13.91 -14.74 -13.66
C LEU A 210 -15.17 -14.13 -14.29
N SER A 211 -15.25 -12.80 -14.27
CA SER A 211 -16.40 -12.02 -14.70
C SER A 211 -16.02 -10.91 -15.68
N ALA A 212 -17.01 -10.37 -16.39
CA ALA A 212 -16.80 -9.24 -17.30
C ALA A 212 -16.26 -8.00 -16.57
N ARG A 213 -16.54 -7.85 -15.27
CA ARG A 213 -16.04 -6.73 -14.46
C ARG A 213 -14.54 -6.83 -14.17
N ASN A 214 -13.98 -8.03 -14.07
CA ASN A 214 -12.55 -8.24 -13.80
C ASN A 214 -11.71 -8.25 -15.08
N ASN A 215 -12.36 -8.47 -16.23
CA ASN A 215 -11.78 -8.30 -17.57
C ASN A 215 -10.49 -9.10 -17.83
N HIS A 216 -10.34 -10.29 -17.25
CA HIS A 216 -9.17 -11.16 -17.49
C HIS A 216 -8.93 -11.48 -18.99
N ALA A 217 -9.94 -11.29 -19.85
CA ALA A 217 -9.84 -11.49 -21.28
C ALA A 217 -8.77 -10.60 -21.94
N VAL A 218 -8.54 -9.38 -21.44
CA VAL A 218 -7.53 -8.46 -22.00
C VAL A 218 -6.11 -8.97 -21.76
N VAL A 219 -5.87 -9.64 -20.63
CA VAL A 219 -4.57 -10.28 -20.34
C VAL A 219 -4.32 -11.43 -21.33
N LEU A 220 -5.35 -12.22 -21.64
CA LEU A 220 -5.23 -13.27 -22.65
C LEU A 220 -4.92 -12.70 -24.03
N ASP A 221 -5.59 -11.62 -24.43
CA ASP A 221 -5.28 -10.91 -25.68
C ASP A 221 -3.82 -10.44 -25.69
N ALA A 222 -3.33 -9.89 -24.58
CA ALA A 222 -1.96 -9.39 -24.46
C ALA A 222 -0.94 -10.51 -24.61
N LEU A 223 -1.18 -11.69 -24.01
CA LEU A 223 -0.34 -12.87 -24.22
C LEU A 223 -0.38 -13.34 -25.68
N GLY A 224 -1.53 -13.26 -26.35
CA GLY A 224 -1.66 -13.53 -27.78
C GLY A 224 -0.81 -12.58 -28.64
N GLU A 225 -0.78 -11.29 -28.30
CA GLU A 225 0.07 -10.29 -28.95
C GLU A 225 1.56 -10.57 -28.72
N LEU A 226 1.94 -10.89 -27.48
CA LEU A 226 3.32 -11.29 -27.15
C LEU A 226 3.73 -12.58 -27.88
N LYS A 227 2.82 -13.53 -28.08
CA LYS A 227 3.07 -14.73 -28.89
C LYS A 227 3.36 -14.38 -30.34
N ALA A 228 2.50 -13.55 -30.95
CA ALA A 228 2.66 -13.11 -32.32
C ALA A 228 3.98 -12.35 -32.53
N ALA A 229 4.45 -11.63 -31.51
CA ALA A 229 5.73 -10.93 -31.50
C ALA A 229 6.95 -11.81 -31.13
N GLY A 230 6.76 -13.10 -30.84
CA GLY A 230 7.85 -14.01 -30.43
C GLY A 230 8.43 -13.74 -29.03
N LYS A 231 7.68 -13.04 -28.17
CA LYS A 231 8.11 -12.61 -26.83
C LYS A 231 7.43 -13.36 -25.67
N LEU A 232 6.52 -14.30 -25.96
CA LEU A 232 5.76 -15.03 -24.94
C LEU A 232 6.60 -16.10 -24.17
N SER A 233 7.73 -16.53 -24.72
CA SER A 233 8.52 -17.62 -24.13
C SER A 233 8.87 -17.38 -22.66
N GLY A 234 8.57 -18.36 -21.81
CA GLY A 234 8.80 -18.30 -20.36
C GLY A 234 7.85 -17.37 -19.61
N ILE A 235 6.77 -16.85 -20.22
CA ILE A 235 5.74 -16.06 -19.52
C ILE A 235 4.52 -16.93 -19.28
N HIS A 236 4.06 -17.02 -18.03
CA HIS A 236 2.88 -17.79 -17.65
C HIS A 236 1.89 -16.93 -16.89
N TYR A 237 0.59 -17.16 -17.09
CA TYR A 237 -0.49 -16.46 -16.40
C TYR A 237 -1.30 -17.41 -15.54
N VAL A 238 -1.28 -17.17 -14.23
CA VAL A 238 -1.98 -17.94 -13.21
C VAL A 238 -3.23 -17.20 -12.77
N LEU A 239 -4.37 -17.87 -12.91
CA LEU A 239 -5.70 -17.37 -12.59
C LEU A 239 -6.30 -18.14 -11.41
N CYS A 240 -6.45 -17.47 -10.27
CA CYS A 240 -7.13 -18.02 -9.10
C CYS A 240 -8.56 -17.44 -8.99
N GLY A 241 -9.55 -18.32 -9.02
CA GLY A 241 -10.96 -18.01 -8.87
C GLY A 241 -11.85 -18.73 -9.88
N TYR A 242 -13.15 -18.47 -9.80
CA TYR A 242 -14.16 -19.02 -10.70
C TYR A 242 -15.16 -17.95 -11.08
N GLY A 243 -15.96 -18.18 -12.12
CA GLY A 243 -17.00 -17.26 -12.52
C GLY A 243 -17.67 -17.63 -13.84
N ASP A 244 -18.65 -16.82 -14.22
CA ASP A 244 -19.55 -17.07 -15.34
C ASP A 244 -18.83 -17.08 -16.71
N LEU A 245 -17.56 -16.61 -16.76
CA LEU A 245 -16.74 -16.58 -17.96
C LEU A 245 -15.68 -17.69 -18.05
N ASP A 246 -15.63 -18.65 -17.12
CA ASP A 246 -14.60 -19.71 -17.09
C ASP A 246 -14.42 -20.41 -18.46
N ALA A 247 -15.51 -20.97 -19.01
CA ALA A 247 -15.47 -21.67 -20.30
C ALA A 247 -15.05 -20.76 -21.46
N LYS A 248 -15.52 -19.50 -21.46
CA LYS A 248 -15.20 -18.53 -22.52
C LYS A 248 -13.74 -18.10 -22.49
N LEU A 249 -13.15 -17.95 -21.31
CA LEU A 249 -11.73 -17.60 -21.17
C LEU A 249 -10.82 -18.76 -21.60
N LYS A 250 -11.19 -20.00 -21.28
CA LYS A 250 -10.47 -21.20 -21.75
C LYS A 250 -10.51 -21.35 -23.27
N ASP A 251 -11.69 -21.20 -23.88
CA ASP A 251 -11.87 -21.22 -25.34
C ASP A 251 -11.06 -20.11 -26.04
N LYS A 252 -11.01 -18.92 -25.43
CA LYS A 252 -10.19 -17.81 -25.92
C LYS A 252 -8.69 -18.12 -25.86
N ALA A 253 -8.20 -18.68 -24.76
CA ALA A 253 -6.79 -19.10 -24.64
C ALA A 253 -6.43 -20.15 -25.71
N GLN A 254 -7.34 -21.10 -25.99
CA GLN A 254 -7.17 -22.09 -27.05
C GLN A 254 -7.15 -21.45 -28.44
N THR A 255 -8.07 -20.51 -28.72
CA THR A 255 -8.14 -19.80 -30.00
C THR A 255 -6.88 -18.98 -30.29
N LEU A 256 -6.32 -18.34 -29.27
CA LEU A 256 -5.05 -17.61 -29.35
C LEU A 256 -3.82 -18.55 -29.38
N GLY A 257 -4.04 -19.84 -29.11
CA GLY A 257 -3.01 -20.88 -29.01
C GLY A 257 -2.03 -20.64 -27.86
N ILE A 258 -2.49 -20.04 -26.76
CA ILE A 258 -1.69 -19.73 -25.56
C ILE A 258 -2.07 -20.63 -24.38
N SER A 259 -2.82 -21.70 -24.59
CA SER A 259 -3.31 -22.57 -23.51
C SER A 259 -2.19 -23.07 -22.59
N ASP A 260 -1.02 -23.41 -23.13
CA ASP A 260 0.12 -23.89 -22.34
C ASP A 260 0.77 -22.80 -21.47
N HIS A 261 0.39 -21.53 -21.68
CA HIS A 261 0.84 -20.37 -20.92
C HIS A 261 -0.21 -19.87 -19.91
N VAL A 262 -1.39 -20.49 -19.81
CA VAL A 262 -2.49 -20.02 -18.95
C VAL A 262 -2.99 -21.11 -18.01
N HIS A 263 -2.91 -20.85 -16.72
CA HIS A 263 -3.21 -21.80 -15.65
C HIS A 263 -4.47 -21.39 -14.89
N PHE A 264 -5.60 -22.04 -15.20
CA PHE A 264 -6.87 -21.82 -14.50
C PHE A 264 -6.96 -22.72 -13.26
N LEU A 265 -6.65 -22.17 -12.08
CA LEU A 265 -6.54 -22.95 -10.84
C LEU A 265 -7.85 -23.12 -10.07
N GLY A 266 -8.91 -22.41 -10.45
CA GLY A 266 -10.15 -22.40 -9.70
C GLY A 266 -10.00 -21.73 -8.32
N HIS A 267 -10.87 -22.08 -7.37
CA HIS A 267 -10.78 -21.55 -6.01
C HIS A 267 -9.55 -22.13 -5.27
N ARG A 268 -8.78 -21.25 -4.63
CA ARG A 268 -7.57 -21.61 -3.85
C ARG A 268 -7.64 -21.02 -2.46
N ASN A 269 -7.15 -21.78 -1.46
CA ASN A 269 -7.03 -21.33 -0.06
C ASN A 269 -5.59 -20.91 0.29
N ASP A 270 -4.63 -21.24 -0.56
CA ASP A 270 -3.19 -21.00 -0.42
C ASP A 270 -2.71 -19.84 -1.30
N VAL A 271 -3.57 -18.85 -1.54
CA VAL A 271 -3.26 -17.67 -2.39
C VAL A 271 -1.98 -16.97 -1.94
N SER A 272 -1.70 -16.92 -0.64
CA SER A 272 -0.43 -16.39 -0.10
C SER A 272 0.81 -17.11 -0.65
N GLU A 273 0.76 -18.44 -0.77
CA GLU A 273 1.87 -19.22 -1.30
C GLU A 273 2.01 -19.02 -2.81
N ILE A 274 0.88 -18.89 -3.52
CA ILE A 274 0.86 -18.60 -4.96
C ILE A 274 1.38 -17.18 -5.24
N CYS A 275 1.06 -16.20 -4.39
CA CYS A 275 1.66 -14.87 -4.44
C CYS A 275 3.19 -14.99 -4.39
N ASN A 276 3.75 -15.72 -3.41
CA ASN A 276 5.19 -15.95 -3.31
C ASN A 276 5.81 -16.65 -4.55
N ALA A 277 5.01 -17.43 -5.28
CA ALA A 277 5.42 -18.09 -6.52
C ALA A 277 5.40 -17.17 -7.75
N ALA A 278 4.69 -16.04 -7.70
CA ALA A 278 4.51 -15.13 -8.83
C ALA A 278 5.52 -13.97 -8.83
N ASP A 279 5.74 -13.38 -10.02
CA ASP A 279 6.69 -12.26 -10.21
C ASP A 279 5.98 -10.92 -10.49
N LEU A 280 4.71 -10.96 -10.90
CA LEU A 280 3.90 -9.76 -11.18
C LEU A 280 2.42 -10.03 -10.92
N PHE A 281 1.78 -9.18 -10.12
CA PHE A 281 0.33 -9.20 -9.98
C PHE A 281 -0.34 -8.28 -11.03
N VAL A 282 -1.40 -8.78 -11.66
CA VAL A 282 -2.14 -8.08 -12.71
C VAL A 282 -3.59 -7.91 -12.30
N SER A 283 -4.07 -6.66 -12.24
CA SER A 283 -5.51 -6.38 -12.10
C SER A 283 -6.02 -5.53 -13.25
N THR A 284 -6.87 -6.10 -14.11
CA THR A 284 -7.42 -5.40 -15.28
C THR A 284 -8.88 -5.03 -15.12
N SER A 285 -9.37 -4.98 -13.88
CA SER A 285 -10.79 -4.76 -13.61
C SER A 285 -11.32 -3.46 -14.21
N LEU A 286 -12.57 -3.49 -14.67
CA LEU A 286 -13.35 -2.34 -15.13
C LEU A 286 -14.13 -1.69 -13.98
N GLN A 287 -14.35 -2.44 -12.90
CA GLN A 287 -15.02 -1.97 -11.69
C GLN A 287 -14.56 -2.81 -10.49
N GLU A 288 -14.10 -2.15 -9.43
CA GLU A 288 -13.76 -2.74 -8.13
C GLU A 288 -14.32 -1.84 -7.02
N ASP A 289 -14.82 -2.45 -5.94
CA ASP A 289 -15.33 -1.74 -4.75
C ASP A 289 -14.27 -1.70 -3.61
N LEU A 290 -13.43 -2.74 -3.53
CA LEU A 290 -12.22 -2.78 -2.70
C LEU A 290 -11.26 -3.84 -3.28
N PRO A 291 -10.02 -3.50 -3.64
CA PRO A 291 -9.14 -4.41 -4.35
C PRO A 291 -8.37 -5.30 -3.38
N ILE A 292 -9.06 -6.18 -2.64
CA ILE A 292 -8.44 -7.04 -1.61
C ILE A 292 -7.28 -7.86 -2.17
N ALA A 293 -7.46 -8.49 -3.34
CA ALA A 293 -6.40 -9.26 -3.98
C ALA A 293 -5.16 -8.41 -4.34
N LEU A 294 -5.36 -7.14 -4.71
CA LEU A 294 -4.27 -6.20 -4.94
C LEU A 294 -3.53 -5.89 -3.63
N ILE A 295 -4.28 -5.64 -2.54
CA ILE A 295 -3.72 -5.41 -1.20
C ILE A 295 -2.91 -6.62 -0.73
N GLU A 296 -3.45 -7.84 -0.89
CA GLU A 296 -2.78 -9.10 -0.56
C GLU A 296 -1.49 -9.31 -1.38
N ALA A 297 -1.51 -9.01 -2.68
CA ALA A 297 -0.33 -9.09 -3.53
C ALA A 297 0.74 -8.08 -3.12
N MET A 298 0.36 -6.83 -2.84
CA MET A 298 1.26 -5.79 -2.32
C MET A 298 1.87 -6.19 -0.97
N ALA A 299 1.08 -6.83 -0.10
CA ALA A 299 1.56 -7.38 1.19
C ALA A 299 2.58 -8.50 0.99
N GLY A 300 2.42 -9.30 -0.06
CA GLY A 300 3.38 -10.30 -0.52
C GLY A 300 4.66 -9.74 -1.15
N GLY A 301 4.73 -8.42 -1.33
CA GLY A 301 5.85 -7.78 -2.03
C GLY A 301 5.88 -8.15 -3.51
N LEU A 302 4.71 -8.32 -4.14
CA LEU A 302 4.63 -8.43 -5.59
C LEU A 302 4.57 -7.03 -6.19
N PRO A 303 5.36 -6.74 -7.24
CA PRO A 303 5.06 -5.58 -8.07
C PRO A 303 3.68 -5.77 -8.69
N VAL A 304 2.98 -4.66 -8.92
CA VAL A 304 1.60 -4.69 -9.40
C VAL A 304 1.42 -3.81 -10.63
N ILE A 305 0.69 -4.30 -11.61
CA ILE A 305 0.09 -3.47 -12.66
C ILE A 305 -1.43 -3.52 -12.52
N CYS A 306 -2.08 -2.36 -12.65
CA CYS A 306 -3.52 -2.28 -12.57
C CYS A 306 -4.14 -1.32 -13.59
N SER A 307 -5.34 -1.62 -14.04
CA SER A 307 -6.17 -0.67 -14.81
C SER A 307 -6.58 0.54 -13.96
N GLU A 308 -6.92 1.62 -14.65
CA GLU A 308 -7.35 2.87 -14.01
C GLU A 308 -8.80 2.78 -13.48
N VAL A 309 -9.01 2.11 -12.35
CA VAL A 309 -10.28 2.13 -11.59
C VAL A 309 -10.15 2.93 -10.28
N ILE A 310 -11.28 3.45 -9.78
CA ILE A 310 -11.33 4.47 -8.71
C ILE A 310 -10.55 4.05 -7.45
N ASP A 311 -10.69 2.80 -7.02
CA ASP A 311 -10.04 2.33 -5.79
C ASP A 311 -8.58 1.91 -5.99
N SER A 312 -8.22 1.39 -7.17
CA SER A 312 -6.81 1.14 -7.51
C SER A 312 -6.01 2.44 -7.56
N LYS A 313 -6.59 3.56 -8.01
CA LYS A 313 -5.97 4.90 -7.93
C LYS A 313 -5.67 5.39 -6.51
N ASN A 314 -6.46 4.94 -5.54
CA ASN A 314 -6.25 5.33 -4.15
C ASN A 314 -5.10 4.54 -3.50
N LEU A 315 -4.72 3.40 -4.09
CA LEU A 315 -3.71 2.47 -3.59
C LEU A 315 -2.40 2.54 -4.38
N ILE A 316 -2.50 2.69 -5.70
CA ILE A 316 -1.39 2.67 -6.64
C ILE A 316 -1.07 4.08 -7.13
N GLU A 317 0.18 4.47 -6.93
CA GLU A 317 0.81 5.62 -7.51
C GLU A 317 1.78 5.14 -8.60
N SER A 318 1.37 5.34 -9.86
CA SER A 318 2.12 4.84 -11.02
C SER A 318 3.55 5.36 -11.02
N GLY A 319 4.54 4.48 -11.20
CA GLY A 319 5.97 4.84 -11.16
C GLY A 319 6.60 4.75 -9.77
N VAL A 320 5.80 4.55 -8.71
CA VAL A 320 6.27 4.50 -7.32
C VAL A 320 6.07 3.11 -6.73
N ASN A 321 4.81 2.69 -6.56
CA ASN A 321 4.45 1.43 -5.89
C ASN A 321 3.70 0.45 -6.80
N GLY A 322 3.68 0.71 -8.10
CA GLY A 322 3.04 -0.08 -9.14
C GLY A 322 2.95 0.70 -10.44
N GLU A 323 2.25 0.14 -11.42
CA GLU A 323 1.94 0.82 -12.69
C GLU A 323 0.43 0.89 -12.90
N ILE A 324 -0.09 2.08 -13.18
CA ILE A 324 -1.43 2.23 -13.74
C ILE A 324 -1.29 2.10 -15.25
N ILE A 325 -1.95 1.10 -15.83
CA ILE A 325 -1.88 0.78 -17.25
C ILE A 325 -3.13 1.19 -17.99
N ASP A 326 -2.96 1.52 -19.27
CA ASP A 326 -4.07 1.56 -20.21
C ASP A 326 -4.65 0.15 -20.33
N ASN A 327 -5.95 0.00 -20.07
CA ASN A 327 -6.64 -1.29 -20.03
C ASN A 327 -6.95 -1.82 -21.45
N THR A 328 -5.92 -1.86 -22.29
CA THR A 328 -5.91 -2.34 -23.67
C THR A 328 -4.92 -3.50 -23.79
N THR A 329 -5.05 -4.27 -24.87
CA THR A 329 -4.15 -5.39 -25.17
C THR A 329 -2.68 -4.97 -25.16
N SER A 330 -2.34 -3.90 -25.88
CA SER A 330 -0.97 -3.39 -25.98
C SER A 330 -0.47 -2.80 -24.67
N GLY A 331 -1.32 -2.06 -23.94
CA GLY A 331 -0.94 -1.46 -22.65
C GLY A 331 -0.57 -2.52 -21.60
N VAL A 332 -1.31 -3.63 -21.56
CA VAL A 332 -0.97 -4.77 -20.70
C VAL A 332 0.32 -5.46 -21.18
N ALA A 333 0.45 -5.71 -22.49
CA ALA A 333 1.63 -6.39 -23.06
C ALA A 333 2.93 -5.60 -22.81
N ASP A 334 2.90 -4.29 -23.04
CA ASP A 334 4.04 -3.39 -22.83
C ASP A 334 4.46 -3.35 -21.36
N ALA A 335 3.50 -3.27 -20.45
CA ALA A 335 3.76 -3.27 -19.01
C ALA A 335 4.35 -4.59 -18.51
N VAL A 336 3.85 -5.73 -19.02
CA VAL A 336 4.40 -7.06 -18.73
C VAL A 336 5.86 -7.14 -19.17
N ILE A 337 6.19 -6.71 -20.40
CA ILE A 337 7.57 -6.73 -20.91
C ILE A 337 8.46 -5.76 -20.14
N LYS A 338 7.99 -4.53 -19.89
CA LYS A 338 8.71 -3.51 -19.10
C LYS A 338 9.14 -4.08 -17.75
N LEU A 339 8.22 -4.73 -17.03
CA LEU A 339 8.54 -5.28 -15.72
C LEU A 339 9.31 -6.60 -15.81
N LYS A 340 9.06 -7.46 -16.80
CA LYS A 340 9.84 -8.69 -17.01
C LYS A 340 11.33 -8.40 -17.25
N ASP A 341 11.63 -7.34 -18.01
CA ASP A 341 13.00 -7.03 -18.41
C ASP A 341 13.70 -6.03 -17.46
N ASN A 342 13.01 -5.55 -16.41
CA ASN A 342 13.56 -4.59 -15.45
C ASN A 342 13.38 -5.06 -13.98
N ASP A 343 14.34 -5.86 -13.51
CA ASP A 343 14.34 -6.40 -12.14
C ASP A 343 14.39 -5.31 -11.08
N PHE A 344 15.18 -4.25 -11.30
CA PHE A 344 15.27 -3.12 -10.39
C PHE A 344 13.90 -2.46 -10.18
N LEU A 345 13.18 -2.21 -11.26
CA LEU A 345 11.85 -1.59 -11.20
C LEU A 345 10.84 -2.49 -10.48
N ARG A 346 10.84 -3.81 -10.74
CA ARG A 346 10.00 -4.76 -10.01
C ARG A 346 10.26 -4.72 -8.51
N LYS A 347 11.53 -4.80 -8.10
CA LYS A 347 11.91 -4.78 -6.68
C LYS A 347 11.55 -3.45 -6.01
N LYS A 348 11.75 -2.33 -6.71
CA LYS A 348 11.32 -1.00 -6.26
C LYS A 348 9.82 -0.92 -6.01
N TYR A 349 9.01 -1.40 -6.96
CA TYR A 349 7.55 -1.41 -6.83
C TYR A 349 7.11 -2.31 -5.69
N ALA A 350 7.65 -3.53 -5.60
CA ALA A 350 7.38 -4.46 -4.51
C ALA A 350 7.63 -3.88 -3.12
N GLN A 351 8.77 -3.22 -2.91
CA GLN A 351 9.10 -2.59 -1.62
C GLN A 351 8.15 -1.43 -1.31
N SER A 352 7.95 -0.54 -2.29
CA SER A 352 7.10 0.65 -2.12
C SER A 352 5.64 0.25 -1.86
N ALA A 353 5.17 -0.81 -2.53
CA ALA A 353 3.88 -1.43 -2.29
C ALA A 353 3.77 -1.97 -0.87
N GLY A 354 4.78 -2.73 -0.41
CA GLY A 354 4.84 -3.26 0.95
C GLY A 354 4.84 -2.19 2.03
N GLN A 355 5.43 -1.01 1.79
CA GLN A 355 5.32 0.13 2.72
C GLN A 355 3.93 0.78 2.67
N THR A 356 3.39 1.02 1.47
CA THR A 356 2.05 1.59 1.28
C THR A 356 0.99 0.79 2.03
N ILE A 357 1.13 -0.54 2.00
CA ILE A 357 0.08 -1.45 2.47
C ILE A 357 0.05 -1.67 3.98
N LYS A 358 1.10 -1.29 4.73
CA LYS A 358 1.17 -1.45 6.20
C LYS A 358 -0.02 -0.81 6.92
N HIS A 359 -0.59 0.25 6.36
CA HIS A 359 -1.74 0.94 6.93
C HIS A 359 -3.07 0.20 6.74
N PHE A 360 -3.12 -0.74 5.80
CA PHE A 360 -4.24 -1.65 5.59
C PHE A 360 -4.11 -2.92 6.43
N ASP A 361 -3.10 -3.01 7.31
CA ASP A 361 -2.99 -4.12 8.25
C ASP A 361 -4.18 -4.17 9.20
N LEU A 362 -4.69 -5.37 9.41
CA LEU A 362 -5.82 -5.61 10.29
C LEU A 362 -5.59 -5.01 11.69
N SER A 363 -4.37 -5.05 12.24
CA SER A 363 -4.10 -4.50 13.58
C SER A 363 -4.22 -2.97 13.63
N SER A 364 -3.82 -2.27 12.57
CA SER A 364 -3.99 -0.82 12.46
C SER A 364 -5.47 -0.44 12.42
N MET A 365 -6.27 -1.21 11.67
CA MET A 365 -7.71 -0.98 11.55
C MET A 365 -8.46 -1.35 12.83
N GLU A 366 -8.06 -2.43 13.52
CA GLU A 366 -8.64 -2.80 14.81
C GLU A 366 -8.42 -1.70 15.86
N ALA A 367 -7.25 -1.06 15.86
CA ALA A 367 -6.97 0.07 16.76
C ALA A 367 -7.86 1.28 16.46
N GLU A 368 -7.97 1.69 15.19
CA GLU A 368 -8.83 2.79 14.78
C GLU A 368 -10.31 2.53 15.10
N MET A 369 -10.78 1.31 14.85
CA MET A 369 -12.17 0.93 15.15
C MET A 369 -12.45 0.90 16.65
N ARG A 370 -11.49 0.50 17.49
CA ARG A 370 -11.64 0.61 18.95
C ARG A 370 -11.88 2.04 19.38
N ASP A 371 -11.07 2.99 18.90
CA ASP A 371 -11.21 4.41 19.21
C ASP A 371 -12.58 4.94 18.75
N ILE A 372 -13.06 4.50 17.57
CA ILE A 372 -14.38 4.86 17.05
C ILE A 372 -15.51 4.31 17.94
N TYR A 373 -15.39 3.10 18.47
CA TYR A 373 -16.40 2.49 19.33
C TYR A 373 -16.40 3.03 20.78
N THR A 374 -15.24 3.44 21.30
CA THR A 374 -15.10 3.96 22.67
C THR A 374 -15.30 5.47 22.79
N ASP A 375 -15.31 6.20 21.67
CA ASP A 375 -15.36 7.67 21.62
C ASP A 375 -14.20 8.34 22.41
N GLU A 376 -13.11 7.58 22.65
CA GLU A 376 -11.85 8.13 23.16
C GLU A 376 -11.18 8.95 22.05
N PRO A 377 -10.52 10.08 22.39
CA PRO A 377 -9.74 10.80 21.40
C PRO A 377 -8.69 9.85 20.83
N ALA A 378 -8.80 9.59 19.52
CA ALA A 378 -7.79 8.84 18.79
C ALA A 378 -6.43 9.41 19.19
N LYS A 379 -5.51 8.55 19.66
CA LYS A 379 -4.12 8.97 19.85
C LYS A 379 -3.65 9.40 18.47
N THR A 380 -3.60 10.71 18.26
CA THR A 380 -3.19 11.37 17.03
C THR A 380 -1.74 11.00 16.75
N SER A 381 -1.54 9.89 16.05
CA SER A 381 -0.26 9.49 15.48
C SER A 381 -0.40 8.90 14.08
N LEU A 382 -1.61 8.82 13.52
CA LEU A 382 -1.87 8.10 12.26
C LEU A 382 -2.33 9.01 11.10
N GLU A 383 -3.08 10.08 11.35
CA GLU A 383 -3.40 11.07 10.30
C GLU A 383 -2.13 11.79 9.79
N GLU A 384 -1.17 12.09 10.67
CA GLU A 384 0.10 12.72 10.29
C GLU A 384 0.98 11.78 9.44
N ASN A 385 0.98 10.47 9.73
CA ASN A 385 1.81 9.50 9.02
C ASN A 385 1.25 9.12 7.62
N ASN A 386 -0.08 8.99 7.48
CA ASN A 386 -0.74 8.76 6.19
C ASN A 386 -0.63 9.96 5.25
N PHE A 387 -0.70 11.18 5.80
CA PHE A 387 -0.42 12.38 5.04
C PHE A 387 1.07 12.44 4.68
N SER A 388 1.97 12.07 5.58
CA SER A 388 3.43 12.13 5.37
C SER A 388 3.94 11.25 4.23
N ALA A 389 3.55 9.97 4.14
CA ALA A 389 4.04 9.09 3.07
C ALA A 389 3.53 9.50 1.67
N LEU A 390 2.23 9.83 1.57
CA LEU A 390 1.63 10.31 0.32
C LEU A 390 2.14 11.71 -0.05
N LEU A 391 2.29 12.62 0.92
CA LEU A 391 2.93 13.91 0.69
C LEU A 391 4.37 13.74 0.23
N CYS A 392 5.10 12.79 0.81
CA CYS A 392 6.48 12.49 0.45
C CYS A 392 6.55 12.04 -1.01
N ALA A 393 5.71 11.10 -1.43
CA ALA A 393 5.66 10.65 -2.83
C ALA A 393 5.26 11.78 -3.79
N ILE A 394 4.20 12.55 -3.47
CA ILE A 394 3.79 13.74 -4.24
C ILE A 394 4.92 14.77 -4.30
N GLN A 395 5.65 14.97 -3.22
CA GLN A 395 6.77 15.90 -3.14
C GLN A 395 7.95 15.42 -3.98
N CYS A 396 8.23 14.12 -3.99
CA CYS A 396 9.24 13.50 -4.85
C CYS A 396 8.89 13.68 -6.33
N GLN A 397 7.63 13.42 -6.71
CA GLN A 397 7.17 13.64 -8.09
C GLN A 397 7.26 15.11 -8.50
N LYS A 398 6.87 16.03 -7.61
CA LYS A 398 6.99 17.48 -7.84
C LYS A 398 8.43 17.88 -8.08
N LEU A 399 9.37 17.38 -7.27
CA LEU A 399 10.80 17.64 -7.43
C LEU A 399 11.35 17.05 -8.73
N LYS A 400 11.04 15.78 -9.04
CA LYS A 400 11.46 15.17 -10.31
C LYS A 400 10.94 15.97 -11.50
N LYS A 401 9.67 16.39 -11.48
CA LYS A 401 9.06 17.23 -12.51
C LYS A 401 9.67 18.64 -12.58
N GLU A 402 9.96 19.27 -11.44
CA GLU A 402 10.64 20.58 -11.35
C GLU A 402 11.97 20.56 -12.09
N PHE A 403 12.70 19.45 -11.98
CA PHE A 403 14.03 19.29 -12.58
C PHE A 403 14.07 18.51 -13.91
N GLY A 404 12.90 18.13 -14.46
CA GLY A 404 12.83 17.37 -15.72
C GLY A 404 13.38 15.95 -15.63
N ILE A 405 13.38 15.36 -14.44
CA ILE A 405 13.84 13.99 -14.19
C ILE A 405 12.67 13.01 -14.49
N PRO A 406 12.87 11.97 -15.30
CA PRO A 406 11.85 10.93 -15.51
C PRO A 406 11.45 10.23 -14.21
N LEU A 407 10.18 9.83 -14.07
CA LEU A 407 9.69 9.22 -12.82
C LEU A 407 10.37 7.87 -12.52
N ASP A 408 10.69 7.12 -13.57
CA ASP A 408 11.36 5.83 -13.55
C ASP A 408 12.89 5.93 -13.48
N ALA A 409 13.46 7.14 -13.58
CA ALA A 409 14.89 7.36 -13.44
C ALA A 409 15.41 7.04 -12.03
N THR A 410 16.60 6.45 -11.98
CA THR A 410 17.40 6.32 -10.76
C THR A 410 18.08 7.66 -10.46
N VAL A 411 17.95 8.14 -9.22
CA VAL A 411 18.47 9.43 -8.79
C VAL A 411 19.58 9.26 -7.76
N LEU A 412 20.80 9.68 -8.15
CA LEU A 412 21.94 9.84 -7.27
C LEU A 412 21.89 11.24 -6.66
N LEU A 413 22.03 11.34 -5.34
CA LEU A 413 22.04 12.61 -4.62
C LEU A 413 23.37 12.87 -3.94
N SER A 414 23.90 14.08 -4.10
CA SER A 414 24.94 14.64 -3.24
C SER A 414 24.45 15.93 -2.61
N VAL A 415 24.75 16.11 -1.32
CA VAL A 415 24.47 17.35 -0.57
C VAL A 415 25.78 17.89 0.00
N GLY A 416 26.12 19.12 -0.34
CA GLY A 416 27.30 19.78 0.22
C GLY A 416 27.83 20.93 -0.62
N GLU A 417 28.86 21.60 -0.10
CA GLU A 417 29.53 22.69 -0.82
C GLU A 417 30.13 22.22 -2.16
N ILE A 418 30.20 23.11 -3.15
CA ILE A 418 30.72 22.77 -4.48
C ILE A 418 32.16 23.27 -4.59
N ASN A 419 33.08 22.53 -3.96
CA ASN A 419 34.51 22.83 -3.91
C ASN A 419 35.37 21.59 -4.19
N LYS A 420 36.70 21.79 -4.27
CA LYS A 420 37.65 20.71 -4.63
C LYS A 420 37.62 19.56 -3.64
N ASN A 421 37.37 19.84 -2.36
CA ASN A 421 37.35 18.84 -1.31
C ASN A 421 36.16 17.89 -1.44
N LYS A 422 34.97 18.39 -1.83
CA LYS A 422 33.76 17.57 -1.97
C LYS A 422 33.78 16.69 -3.22
N ASN A 423 34.66 16.95 -4.19
CA ASN A 423 34.98 16.04 -5.30
C ASN A 423 33.80 15.57 -6.18
N HIS A 424 32.75 16.37 -6.32
CA HIS A 424 31.55 16.02 -7.12
C HIS A 424 31.83 15.64 -8.57
N LYS A 425 33.00 16.01 -9.12
CA LYS A 425 33.45 15.63 -10.47
C LYS A 425 33.46 14.12 -10.70
N VAL A 426 33.79 13.30 -9.69
CA VAL A 426 33.91 11.85 -9.84
C VAL A 426 32.56 11.20 -10.19
N VAL A 427 31.47 11.74 -9.66
CA VAL A 427 30.11 11.26 -9.94
C VAL A 427 29.69 11.62 -11.36
N ILE A 428 30.03 12.83 -11.83
CA ILE A 428 29.77 13.27 -13.20
C ILE A 428 30.57 12.42 -14.20
N GLN A 429 31.81 12.06 -13.85
CA GLN A 429 32.66 11.18 -14.65
C GLN A 429 32.13 9.75 -14.75
N ALA A 430 31.39 9.27 -13.75
CA ALA A 430 30.75 7.95 -13.76
C ALA A 430 29.46 7.90 -14.59
N LEU A 431 28.71 9.00 -14.70
CA LEU A 431 27.40 9.06 -15.38
C LEU A 431 27.35 8.50 -16.81
N PRO A 432 28.36 8.67 -17.69
CA PRO A 432 28.33 8.11 -19.04
C PRO A 432 28.12 6.59 -19.08
N GLU A 433 28.59 5.88 -18.05
CA GLU A 433 28.49 4.41 -17.94
C GLU A 433 27.22 3.94 -17.22
N LEU A 434 26.41 4.86 -16.69
CA LEU A 434 25.20 4.56 -15.94
C LEU A 434 23.96 4.84 -16.79
N LYS A 435 23.17 3.80 -17.07
CA LYS A 435 21.91 3.89 -17.82
C LYS A 435 20.78 4.38 -16.92
N ASN A 436 19.88 5.20 -17.48
CA ASN A 436 18.69 5.72 -16.79
C ASN A 436 18.97 6.36 -15.40
N CYS A 437 20.13 6.98 -15.26
CA CYS A 437 20.64 7.50 -13.99
C CYS A 437 20.87 9.01 -14.06
N TRP A 438 20.32 9.74 -13.10
CA TRP A 438 20.41 11.20 -12.95
C TRP A 438 21.19 11.54 -11.69
N TYR A 439 22.08 12.52 -11.78
CA TYR A 439 22.81 13.04 -10.63
C TYR A 439 22.25 14.40 -10.22
N VAL A 440 21.75 14.49 -9.00
CA VAL A 440 21.25 15.71 -8.37
C VAL A 440 22.25 16.20 -7.33
N LEU A 441 22.74 17.42 -7.51
CA LEU A 441 23.69 18.07 -6.60
C LEU A 441 23.04 19.28 -5.91
N CYS A 442 22.83 19.18 -4.60
CA CYS A 442 22.36 20.26 -3.73
C CYS A 442 23.56 20.97 -3.08
N GLY A 443 23.75 22.24 -3.41
CA GLY A 443 24.86 23.02 -2.87
C GLY A 443 25.15 24.33 -3.60
N ARG A 444 26.10 25.09 -3.06
CA ARG A 444 26.73 26.25 -3.71
C ARG A 444 28.23 26.12 -3.56
N GLY A 445 28.98 26.71 -4.47
CA GLY A 445 30.43 26.78 -4.37
C GLY A 445 31.10 27.21 -5.68
N PRO A 446 32.40 27.48 -5.62
CA PRO A 446 33.16 28.08 -6.72
C PRO A 446 33.30 27.19 -7.95
N LEU A 447 33.17 25.85 -7.82
CA LEU A 447 33.36 24.93 -8.95
C LEU A 447 32.09 24.69 -9.78
N ARG A 448 31.04 25.49 -9.58
CA ARG A 448 29.74 25.28 -10.24
C ARG A 448 29.84 25.28 -11.76
N ASP A 449 30.51 26.27 -12.33
CA ASP A 449 30.59 26.41 -13.78
C ASP A 449 31.55 25.38 -14.39
N GLU A 450 32.62 25.02 -13.67
CA GLU A 450 33.54 23.94 -14.06
C GLU A 450 32.81 22.58 -14.20
N LEU A 451 31.98 22.23 -13.20
CA LEU A 451 31.21 20.97 -13.24
C LEU A 451 30.17 20.96 -14.37
N ARG A 452 29.60 22.11 -14.74
CA ARG A 452 28.65 22.23 -15.87
C ARG A 452 29.34 22.01 -17.21
N GLU A 453 30.48 22.65 -17.42
CA GLU A 453 31.26 22.46 -18.65
C GLU A 453 31.78 21.02 -18.75
N MET A 454 32.13 20.38 -17.63
CA MET A 454 32.49 18.96 -17.59
C MET A 454 31.31 18.05 -17.97
N ALA A 455 30.11 18.28 -17.42
CA ALA A 455 28.93 17.49 -17.80
C ALA A 455 28.61 17.63 -19.29
N LYS A 456 28.81 18.84 -19.85
CA LYS A 456 28.64 19.12 -21.27
C LYS A 456 29.67 18.41 -22.15
N SER A 457 30.95 18.43 -21.77
CA SER A 457 32.00 17.73 -22.51
C SER A 457 31.86 16.21 -22.48
N LEU A 458 31.27 15.67 -21.40
CA LEU A 458 30.97 14.24 -21.24
C LEU A 458 29.62 13.83 -21.84
N GLY A 459 28.82 14.78 -22.36
CA GLY A 459 27.53 14.48 -22.98
C GLY A 459 26.45 14.01 -21.99
N VAL A 460 26.52 14.44 -20.73
CA VAL A 460 25.57 14.05 -19.66
C VAL A 460 24.84 15.24 -19.04
N SER A 461 24.84 16.41 -19.70
CA SER A 461 24.19 17.64 -19.22
C SER A 461 22.69 17.49 -18.96
N ASP A 462 22.00 16.64 -19.72
CA ASP A 462 20.59 16.31 -19.56
C ASP A 462 20.30 15.43 -18.33
N ARG A 463 21.33 14.77 -17.81
CA ARG A 463 21.27 13.87 -16.64
C ARG A 463 21.98 14.43 -15.41
N PHE A 464 22.53 15.64 -15.47
CA PHE A 464 23.17 16.31 -14.35
C PHE A 464 22.37 17.55 -13.91
N VAL A 465 21.83 17.50 -12.70
CA VAL A 465 20.98 18.53 -12.12
C VAL A 465 21.72 19.25 -11.00
N MET A 466 21.89 20.56 -11.16
CA MET A 466 22.37 21.43 -10.08
C MET A 466 21.20 22.14 -9.40
N ALA A 467 20.72 21.57 -8.28
CA ALA A 467 19.57 22.07 -7.54
C ALA A 467 19.87 23.38 -6.77
N GLY A 468 21.15 23.75 -6.64
CA GLY A 468 21.58 24.92 -5.87
C GLY A 468 21.45 24.71 -4.36
N TYR A 469 21.50 25.81 -3.60
CA TYR A 469 21.26 25.74 -2.15
C TYR A 469 19.78 25.50 -1.87
N ARG A 470 19.49 24.47 -1.09
CA ARG A 470 18.13 24.05 -0.72
C ARG A 470 17.94 24.16 0.79
N LYS A 471 16.78 24.67 1.20
CA LYS A 471 16.32 24.65 2.60
C LYS A 471 15.46 23.42 2.91
N ASP A 472 15.02 22.75 1.86
CA ASP A 472 14.12 21.61 1.85
C ASP A 472 14.86 20.32 1.44
N VAL A 473 16.12 20.19 1.87
CA VAL A 473 17.01 19.07 1.49
C VAL A 473 16.45 17.70 1.90
N VAL A 474 15.62 17.65 2.95
CA VAL A 474 14.88 16.44 3.35
C VAL A 474 14.10 15.84 2.18
N ASN A 475 13.45 16.69 1.38
CA ASN A 475 12.68 16.23 0.22
C ASN A 475 13.56 15.65 -0.88
N PHE A 476 14.84 16.04 -0.94
CA PHE A 476 15.81 15.47 -1.88
C PHE A 476 16.26 14.10 -1.41
N TYR A 477 16.56 13.95 -0.11
CA TYR A 477 16.92 12.64 0.44
C TYR A 477 15.82 11.62 0.22
N THR A 478 14.54 12.01 0.35
CA THR A 478 13.41 11.11 0.10
C THR A 478 13.17 10.80 -1.38
N MET A 479 13.56 11.71 -2.29
CA MET A 479 13.40 11.55 -3.74
C MET A 479 14.54 10.71 -4.35
N ALA A 480 15.70 10.69 -3.72
CA ALA A 480 16.88 9.99 -4.19
C ALA A 480 16.74 8.47 -4.03
N ASP A 481 17.39 7.71 -4.92
CA ASP A 481 17.50 6.26 -4.82
C ASP A 481 18.83 5.87 -4.14
N VAL A 482 19.89 6.67 -4.29
CA VAL A 482 21.21 6.47 -3.65
C VAL A 482 21.83 7.82 -3.27
N PHE A 483 22.38 7.92 -2.05
CA PHE A 483 23.24 9.02 -1.64
C PHE A 483 24.69 8.73 -2.02
N VAL A 484 25.33 9.64 -2.74
CA VAL A 484 26.74 9.53 -3.10
C VAL A 484 27.53 10.63 -2.39
N PHE A 485 28.60 10.27 -1.67
CA PHE A 485 29.38 11.20 -0.88
C PHE A 485 30.88 11.15 -1.21
N PRO A 486 31.32 11.82 -2.29
CA PRO A 486 32.63 11.56 -2.91
C PRO A 486 33.83 12.30 -2.28
N SER A 487 33.64 12.94 -1.13
CA SER A 487 34.61 13.87 -0.50
C SER A 487 35.98 13.27 -0.20
N TYR A 488 37.05 14.05 -0.43
CA TYR A 488 38.42 13.71 -0.04
C TYR A 488 38.64 13.77 1.48
N ARG A 489 38.04 14.75 2.17
CA ARG A 489 38.22 14.96 3.61
C ARG A 489 36.93 15.40 4.28
N GLU A 490 36.63 14.78 5.41
CA GLU A 490 35.53 15.15 6.29
C GLU A 490 35.95 14.95 7.75
N GLY A 491 35.36 15.77 8.62
CA GLY A 491 35.14 15.38 10.03
C GLY A 491 33.98 14.39 10.05
N LEU A 492 32.97 14.57 10.90
CA LEU A 492 31.74 13.78 10.84
C LEU A 492 30.72 14.42 9.89
N PRO A 493 30.46 13.86 8.69
CA PRO A 493 29.65 14.53 7.67
C PRO A 493 28.15 14.50 7.98
N VAL A 494 27.58 15.67 8.30
CA VAL A 494 26.14 15.82 8.59
C VAL A 494 25.25 15.35 7.43
N ALA A 495 25.60 15.65 6.19
CA ALA A 495 24.80 15.25 5.03
C ALA A 495 24.70 13.72 4.87
N LEU A 496 25.78 12.99 5.20
CA LEU A 496 25.76 11.52 5.18
C LEU A 496 24.91 10.99 6.34
N MET A 497 25.03 11.59 7.53
CA MET A 497 24.19 11.24 8.69
C MET A 497 22.70 11.45 8.41
N GLU A 498 22.33 12.56 7.76
CA GLU A 498 20.95 12.84 7.34
C GLU A 498 20.44 11.79 6.34
N ALA A 499 21.25 11.42 5.35
CA ALA A 499 20.91 10.38 4.38
C ALA A 499 20.70 9.01 5.06
N MET A 500 21.60 8.61 5.96
CA MET A 500 21.47 7.38 6.76
C MET A 500 20.19 7.40 7.61
N ALA A 501 19.89 8.54 8.25
CA ALA A 501 18.73 8.68 9.14
C ALA A 501 17.39 8.50 8.41
N VAL A 502 17.28 8.94 7.15
CA VAL A 502 16.06 8.70 6.34
C VAL A 502 16.03 7.30 5.71
N GLY A 503 17.12 6.53 5.84
CA GLY A 503 17.27 5.19 5.26
C GLY A 503 17.56 5.20 3.77
N LEU A 504 18.30 6.21 3.28
CA LEU A 504 18.81 6.25 1.92
C LEU A 504 20.11 5.43 1.84
N PRO A 505 20.26 4.49 0.88
CA PRO A 505 21.52 3.79 0.68
C PRO A 505 22.65 4.78 0.43
N CYS A 506 23.80 4.57 1.06
CA CYS A 506 24.91 5.50 1.03
C CYS A 506 26.15 4.86 0.41
N ILE A 507 26.69 5.48 -0.64
CA ILE A 507 28.02 5.16 -1.20
C ILE A 507 28.93 6.35 -0.92
N ALA A 508 30.02 6.15 -0.20
CA ALA A 508 30.90 7.24 0.22
C ALA A 508 32.36 6.98 -0.10
N ALA A 509 33.11 8.05 -0.37
CA ALA A 509 34.55 7.97 -0.47
C ALA A 509 35.16 7.70 0.92
N ARG A 510 36.15 6.82 0.99
CA ARG A 510 36.87 6.45 2.21
C ARG A 510 37.66 7.65 2.71
N ASN A 511 37.26 8.19 3.85
CA ASN A 511 37.96 9.22 4.59
C ASN A 511 37.64 9.09 6.09
N ARG A 512 38.30 9.87 6.93
CA ARG A 512 38.28 9.69 8.40
C ARG A 512 36.88 9.60 8.98
N GLY A 513 35.96 10.50 8.65
CA GLY A 513 34.63 10.42 9.24
C GLY A 513 33.58 9.66 8.43
N THR A 514 33.83 9.33 7.16
CA THR A 514 32.93 8.39 6.45
C THR A 514 33.12 6.96 6.94
N VAL A 515 34.34 6.55 7.31
CA VAL A 515 34.57 5.22 7.90
C VAL A 515 34.03 5.09 9.32
N ASP A 516 33.94 6.20 10.07
CA ASP A 516 33.32 6.22 11.40
C ASP A 516 31.78 6.08 11.33
N LEU A 517 31.17 6.42 10.18
CA LEU A 517 29.72 6.31 9.95
C LEU A 517 29.33 5.01 9.24
N LEU A 518 30.05 4.63 8.18
CA LEU A 518 29.78 3.42 7.38
C LEU A 518 30.69 2.27 7.83
N VAL A 519 30.49 1.82 9.07
CA VAL A 519 31.36 0.83 9.72
C VAL A 519 31.26 -0.52 9.02
N ASN A 520 32.41 -1.05 8.55
CA ASN A 520 32.50 -2.31 7.78
C ASN A 520 31.64 -2.35 6.51
N SER A 521 31.28 -1.20 5.94
CA SER A 521 30.48 -1.14 4.72
C SER A 521 31.32 -1.47 3.48
N GLU A 522 30.76 -2.28 2.60
CA GLU A 522 31.27 -2.51 1.25
C GLU A 522 30.97 -1.35 0.29
N MET A 523 30.17 -0.36 0.73
CA MET A 523 29.78 0.81 -0.05
C MET A 523 30.79 1.97 0.04
N LEU A 524 32.05 1.65 0.37
CA LEU A 524 33.15 2.60 0.47
C LEU A 524 34.12 2.44 -0.72
N PHE A 525 34.47 3.55 -1.37
CA PHE A 525 35.43 3.59 -2.47
C PHE A 525 36.56 4.61 -2.24
N GLU A 526 37.68 4.52 -2.95
CA GLU A 526 38.77 5.50 -2.81
C GLU A 526 38.41 6.84 -3.47
N ALA A 527 38.70 7.95 -2.80
CA ALA A 527 38.32 9.28 -3.28
C ALA A 527 38.96 9.60 -4.64
N GLY A 528 38.14 9.79 -5.67
CA GLY A 528 38.59 10.07 -7.05
C GLY A 528 38.68 8.83 -7.94
N ASP A 529 38.43 7.63 -7.41
CA ASP A 529 38.32 6.41 -8.22
C ASP A 529 36.94 6.33 -8.89
N VAL A 530 36.87 6.84 -10.12
CA VAL A 530 35.65 6.80 -10.94
C VAL A 530 35.22 5.36 -11.20
N LYS A 531 36.17 4.45 -11.44
CA LYS A 531 35.87 3.07 -11.83
C LYS A 531 35.24 2.31 -10.66
N ALA A 532 35.82 2.43 -9.46
CA ALA A 532 35.26 1.80 -8.27
C ALA A 532 33.85 2.33 -7.95
N LEU A 533 33.62 3.64 -8.08
CA LEU A 533 32.29 4.22 -7.90
C LEU A 533 31.28 3.69 -8.93
N THR A 534 31.66 3.65 -10.22
CA THR A 534 30.81 3.10 -11.29
C THR A 534 30.49 1.63 -11.04
N GLU A 535 31.48 0.82 -10.63
CA GLU A 535 31.29 -0.59 -10.34
C GLU A 535 30.33 -0.82 -9.17
N LEU A 536 30.44 -0.05 -8.08
CA LEU A 536 29.48 -0.10 -6.98
C LEU A 536 28.07 0.24 -7.49
N LEU A 537 27.91 1.35 -8.21
CA LEU A 537 26.61 1.76 -8.74
C LEU A 537 25.97 0.78 -9.74
N GLN A 538 26.78 -0.05 -10.43
CA GLN A 538 26.30 -1.05 -11.37
C GLN A 538 26.06 -2.44 -10.75
N LYS A 539 26.92 -2.85 -9.80
CA LYS A 539 26.93 -4.22 -9.26
C LYS A 539 26.20 -4.35 -7.94
N THR A 540 26.09 -3.28 -7.17
CA THR A 540 25.39 -3.32 -5.89
C THR A 540 23.94 -3.71 -6.13
N THR A 541 23.55 -4.84 -5.55
CA THR A 541 22.19 -5.32 -5.64
C THR A 541 21.32 -4.54 -4.67
N TYR A 542 20.02 -4.58 -4.90
CA TYR A 542 19.07 -3.98 -3.97
C TYR A 542 19.13 -4.66 -2.59
N GLU A 543 19.39 -5.98 -2.53
CA GLU A 543 19.59 -6.72 -1.29
C GLU A 543 20.79 -6.17 -0.48
N ASP A 544 21.89 -5.86 -1.15
CA ASP A 544 23.06 -5.25 -0.50
C ASP A 544 22.71 -3.87 0.08
N PHE A 545 21.92 -3.07 -0.64
CA PHE A 545 21.43 -1.79 -0.13
C PHE A 545 20.49 -1.95 1.07
N VAL A 546 19.64 -2.97 1.13
CA VAL A 546 18.77 -3.20 2.29
C VAL A 546 19.60 -3.49 3.55
N ILE A 547 20.63 -4.34 3.41
CA ILE A 547 21.56 -4.65 4.51
C ILE A 547 22.26 -3.37 4.98
N GLU A 548 22.77 -2.59 4.03
CA GLU A 548 23.42 -1.31 4.30
C GLU A 548 22.49 -0.32 5.02
N ILE A 549 21.24 -0.16 4.57
CA ILE A 549 20.25 0.72 5.22
C ILE A 549 19.99 0.31 6.66
N GLU A 550 19.81 -0.99 6.93
CA GLU A 550 19.53 -1.48 8.28
C GLU A 550 20.71 -1.24 9.21
N ASN A 551 21.93 -1.55 8.75
CA ASN A 551 23.17 -1.26 9.48
C ASN A 551 23.31 0.23 9.78
N ASN A 552 23.07 1.08 8.77
CA ASN A 552 23.15 2.53 8.89
C ASN A 552 22.11 3.09 9.87
N ARG A 553 20.88 2.57 9.85
CA ARG A 553 19.83 2.98 10.80
C ARG A 553 20.16 2.61 12.23
N GLN A 554 20.75 1.45 12.47
CA GLN A 554 21.17 1.06 13.82
C GLN A 554 22.33 1.92 14.30
N HIS A 555 23.34 2.12 13.45
CA HIS A 555 24.53 2.89 13.81
C HIS A 555 24.24 4.37 13.99
N ILE A 556 23.36 4.97 13.17
CA ILE A 556 23.10 6.41 13.23
C ILE A 556 22.36 6.84 14.51
N GLN A 557 21.65 5.93 15.17
CA GLN A 557 20.91 6.22 16.42
C GLN A 557 21.80 6.75 17.53
N GLN A 558 23.07 6.33 17.63
CA GLN A 558 23.98 6.83 18.67
C GLN A 558 24.30 8.33 18.49
N PHE A 559 24.19 8.84 17.26
CA PHE A 559 24.41 10.25 16.92
C PHE A 559 23.13 11.09 17.04
N ASP A 560 22.01 10.50 17.51
CA ASP A 560 20.81 11.25 17.84
C ASP A 560 21.14 12.36 18.84
N ILE A 561 20.53 13.54 18.63
CA ILE A 561 20.79 14.72 19.46
C ILE A 561 20.52 14.45 20.94
N LYS A 562 19.54 13.61 21.29
CA LYS A 562 19.23 13.24 22.67
C LYS A 562 20.39 12.46 23.30
N ASN A 563 20.97 11.52 22.56
CA ASN A 563 22.09 10.70 23.02
C ASN A 563 23.35 11.55 23.17
N THR A 564 23.63 12.41 22.18
CA THR A 564 24.77 13.33 22.23
C THR A 564 24.65 14.33 23.40
N LEU A 565 23.46 14.89 23.63
CA LEU A 565 23.21 15.80 24.74
C LEU A 565 23.31 15.10 26.10
N ALA A 566 22.85 13.85 26.21
CA ALA A 566 23.01 13.06 27.41
C ALA A 566 24.50 12.84 27.73
N MET A 567 25.29 12.40 26.74
CA MET A 567 26.74 12.22 26.91
C MET A 567 27.46 13.53 27.29
N MET A 568 27.11 14.64 26.65
CA MET A 568 27.71 15.95 26.96
C MET A 568 27.33 16.43 28.36
N ARG A 569 26.07 16.21 28.79
CA ARG A 569 25.64 16.51 30.15
C ARG A 569 26.42 15.68 31.16
N ASP A 570 26.53 14.38 30.95
CA ASP A 570 27.22 13.49 31.87
C ASP A 570 28.71 13.86 32.00
N LEU A 571 29.36 14.23 30.87
CA LEU A 571 30.73 14.77 30.86
C LEU A 571 30.85 16.09 31.64
N TYR A 572 29.91 17.02 31.45
CA TYR A 572 29.91 18.28 32.19
C TYR A 572 29.65 18.08 33.67
N GLU A 573 28.75 17.18 34.06
CA GLU A 573 28.49 16.82 35.45
C GLU A 573 29.73 16.20 36.11
N GLU A 574 30.48 15.36 35.40
CA GLU A 574 31.74 14.79 35.90
C GLU A 574 32.78 15.88 36.18
N VAL A 575 33.02 16.78 35.21
CA VAL A 575 34.04 17.84 35.34
C VAL A 575 33.62 18.91 36.35
N ILE A 576 32.37 19.36 36.30
CA ILE A 576 31.84 20.37 37.23
C ILE A 576 31.75 19.79 38.63
N GLY A 577 31.30 18.53 38.77
CA GLY A 577 31.29 17.81 40.03
C GLY A 577 32.68 17.76 40.67
N GLN A 578 33.74 17.50 39.89
CA GLN A 578 35.12 17.53 40.38
C GLN A 578 35.59 18.93 40.82
N CYS A 579 35.13 20.01 40.16
CA CYS A 579 35.44 21.39 40.57
C CYS A 579 34.83 21.79 41.92
N PHE A 580 33.72 21.17 42.36
CA PHE A 580 33.10 21.45 43.67
C PHE A 580 33.76 20.71 44.85
N TYR A 581 34.61 19.70 44.58
CA TYR A 581 35.31 18.93 45.62
C TYR A 581 36.79 19.35 45.82
N GLN A 582 37.30 20.31 45.04
CA GLN A 582 38.67 20.82 45.16
C GLN A 582 38.76 22.32 45.55
N GLY A 583 37.66 22.92 46.01
CA GLY A 583 37.60 24.31 46.49
C GLY A 583 37.71 24.45 48.01
#